data_AF-A0A9X7JKK7-F1
#
_entry.id   AF-A0A9X7JKK7-F1
#
_cell.length_a   1.000
_cell.length_b   1.000
_cell.length_c   1.000
_cell.angle_alpha   90.00
_cell.angle_beta   90.00
_cell.angle_gamma   90.00
#
_symmetry.space_group_name_H-M   'P 1'
#
loop_
_entity.id
_entity.type
_entity.pdbx_description
1 polymer ?
#
loop_
_entity_poly.entity_id
_entity_poly.type
_entity_poly.pdbx_seq_one_letter_code
_entity_poly.pdbx_strand_id
1 'polypeptide(L)'
;MSALTTGGLRAGEQPWRTLDPRTIAVHCTWMGAPLGSLALTALATGGRLDARAWITLAVIGAVFAAVTTAGVITWRRTRYRVTADAIELRTGLFTRSVRAIPLHRVRNVDITANLVQRLLGLAVLRAGTGGGGQGGELSLDALARPEAVRLRAELLARAGAGRTDDPVLATADLRRLRYAPLTFWVVGGVFAAAGAVWRVLDGIGVQPWRIGFVRRAFEDFGHSALWLTIPLALLAVTALGCVGAVALYAENWWNYRLEWTDAATLRVRHGLFTTRSVSIERARLRGVALREPLLLRAGGGASVRAVAGGLGDKEENRSRSVVLPPASRGEALRVCDGVLGEPFAPDGLTAHPRAALRRRVVRAFAWCVLPPAAALAVLGALLTPVLLYCAAGWLVLAAPVAYGLARDAYRGLGHGLRGRFLLVRSGTFGRETVALDRSAVLAWTFTDTPFSRRAGLVTATAAVAAGEDGYRIRDMPADTAAAFAETATPGMLTEFLERGEHSRT
;
A
#
# COMPACT_ATOMS: atom_id res chain seq x y z
N MET A 1 -25.32 -62.06 -15.09
CA MET A 1 -24.12 -62.64 -14.45
C MET A 1 -23.08 -61.52 -14.33
N SER A 2 -22.40 -61.45 -13.19
CA SER A 2 -21.48 -60.40 -12.70
C SER A 2 -22.10 -59.18 -12.02
N ALA A 3 -22.27 -59.37 -10.71
CA ALA A 3 -22.32 -58.35 -9.68
C ALA A 3 -21.00 -57.56 -9.60
N LEU A 4 -21.07 -56.26 -9.37
CA LEU A 4 -20.00 -55.48 -8.73
C LEU A 4 -20.62 -54.34 -7.88
N THR A 5 -20.65 -54.62 -6.58
CA THR A 5 -20.17 -53.71 -5.53
C THR A 5 -20.98 -52.44 -5.23
N THR A 6 -22.04 -52.63 -4.44
CA THR A 6 -22.46 -51.69 -3.39
C THR A 6 -21.30 -51.49 -2.40
N GLY A 7 -20.44 -50.50 -2.68
CA GLY A 7 -19.44 -49.97 -1.76
C GLY A 7 -20.01 -48.79 -0.98
N GLY A 8 -20.07 -48.90 0.34
CA GLY A 8 -20.65 -47.93 1.26
C GLY A 8 -20.05 -46.53 1.10
N LEU A 9 -20.92 -45.55 0.86
CA LEU A 9 -20.62 -44.13 1.02
C LEU A 9 -20.33 -43.86 2.50
N ARG A 10 -19.06 -43.63 2.83
CA ARG A 10 -18.66 -43.13 4.15
C ARG A 10 -19.30 -41.77 4.37
N ALA A 11 -19.92 -41.59 5.54
CA ALA A 11 -20.42 -40.30 6.00
C ALA A 11 -19.29 -39.26 5.99
N GLY A 12 -19.29 -38.36 5.01
CA GLY A 12 -18.32 -37.26 4.90
C GLY A 12 -17.86 -36.86 3.50
N GLU A 13 -18.09 -37.67 2.46
CA GLU A 13 -17.62 -37.37 1.11
C GLU A 13 -18.58 -36.46 0.33
N GLN A 14 -18.46 -35.14 0.52
CA GLN A 14 -19.14 -34.19 -0.37
C GLN A 14 -18.52 -34.22 -1.79
N PRO A 15 -19.35 -34.15 -2.85
CA PRO A 15 -18.89 -34.20 -4.23
C PRO A 15 -18.07 -32.95 -4.61
N TRP A 16 -17.07 -33.14 -5.48
CA TRP A 16 -16.25 -32.06 -6.05
C TRP A 16 -17.11 -31.08 -6.83
N ARG A 17 -17.05 -29.79 -6.47
CA ARG A 17 -17.78 -28.74 -7.17
C ARG A 17 -16.88 -28.05 -8.19
N THR A 18 -17.46 -27.70 -9.33
CA THR A 18 -16.84 -26.91 -10.38
C THR A 18 -17.04 -25.43 -10.11
N LEU A 19 -16.11 -24.61 -10.60
CA LEU A 19 -16.27 -23.15 -10.59
C LEU A 19 -17.41 -22.71 -11.51
N ASP A 20 -18.02 -21.57 -11.20
CA ASP A 20 -19.10 -21.00 -12.01
C ASP A 20 -18.58 -20.69 -13.43
N PRO A 21 -19.29 -21.08 -14.51
CA PRO A 21 -18.92 -20.78 -15.90
C PRO A 21 -18.76 -19.28 -16.21
N ARG A 22 -19.36 -18.40 -15.41
CA ARG A 22 -19.22 -16.93 -15.57
C ARG A 22 -17.80 -16.43 -15.30
N THR A 23 -16.92 -17.26 -14.72
CA THR A 23 -15.48 -16.96 -14.54
C THR A 23 -14.77 -16.68 -15.86
N ILE A 24 -15.19 -17.31 -16.96
CA ILE A 24 -14.61 -17.09 -18.29
C ILE A 24 -14.81 -15.63 -18.74
N ALA A 25 -15.98 -15.06 -18.49
CA ALA A 25 -16.29 -13.67 -18.88
C ALA A 25 -15.43 -12.64 -18.11
N VAL A 26 -15.06 -12.95 -16.86
CA VAL A 26 -14.16 -12.11 -16.06
C VAL A 26 -12.74 -12.12 -16.63
N HIS A 27 -12.23 -13.29 -17.04
CA HIS A 27 -10.92 -13.38 -17.70
C HIS A 27 -10.88 -12.64 -19.05
N CYS A 28 -11.99 -12.64 -19.80
CA CYS A 28 -12.11 -11.86 -21.04
C CYS A 28 -12.09 -10.34 -20.81
N THR A 29 -12.33 -9.85 -19.58
CA THR A 29 -12.43 -8.40 -19.36
C THR A 29 -11.08 -7.69 -19.43
N TRP A 30 -9.97 -8.37 -19.15
CA TRP A 30 -8.62 -7.80 -19.33
C TRP A 30 -8.33 -7.39 -20.78
N MET A 31 -9.14 -7.89 -21.73
CA MET A 31 -9.02 -7.56 -23.14
C MET A 31 -9.82 -6.36 -23.62
N GLY A 32 -10.69 -5.79 -22.79
CA GLY A 32 -11.49 -4.62 -23.20
C GLY A 32 -10.61 -3.43 -23.60
N ALA A 33 -9.47 -3.25 -22.93
CA ALA A 33 -8.50 -2.20 -23.22
C ALA A 33 -7.77 -2.40 -24.58
N PRO A 34 -7.13 -3.55 -24.87
CA PRO A 34 -6.51 -3.77 -26.17
C PRO A 34 -7.51 -3.88 -27.32
N LEU A 35 -8.69 -4.52 -27.14
CA LEU A 35 -9.73 -4.57 -28.18
C LEU A 35 -10.34 -3.19 -28.44
N GLY A 36 -10.59 -2.41 -27.39
CA GLY A 36 -11.04 -1.02 -27.51
C GLY A 36 -10.01 -0.16 -28.23
N SER A 37 -8.73 -0.28 -27.86
CA SER A 37 -7.63 0.40 -28.57
C SER A 37 -7.58 -0.01 -30.05
N LEU A 38 -7.71 -1.30 -30.37
CA LEU A 38 -7.67 -1.81 -31.74
C LEU A 38 -8.87 -1.37 -32.58
N ALA A 39 -10.09 -1.48 -32.05
CA ALA A 39 -11.29 -1.03 -32.74
C ALA A 39 -11.23 0.47 -33.03
N LEU A 40 -10.68 1.24 -32.09
CA LEU A 40 -10.58 2.69 -32.19
C LEU A 40 -9.43 3.12 -33.13
N THR A 41 -8.31 2.39 -33.16
CA THR A 41 -7.26 2.54 -34.19
C THR A 41 -7.79 2.21 -35.58
N ALA A 42 -8.53 1.10 -35.74
CA ALA A 42 -9.13 0.70 -37.03
C ALA A 42 -10.17 1.72 -37.55
N LEU A 43 -10.98 2.28 -36.64
CA LEU A 43 -11.90 3.38 -36.94
C LEU A 43 -11.15 4.67 -37.31
N ALA A 44 -10.09 5.03 -36.57
CA ALA A 44 -9.32 6.25 -36.79
C ALA A 44 -8.47 6.23 -38.08
N THR A 45 -7.99 5.06 -38.51
CA THR A 45 -7.28 4.88 -39.78
C THR A 45 -8.21 4.63 -40.98
N GLY A 46 -9.53 4.68 -40.78
CA GLY A 46 -10.51 4.42 -41.84
C GLY A 46 -10.35 3.05 -42.49
N GLY A 47 -9.87 2.05 -41.73
CA GLY A 47 -9.61 0.69 -42.22
C GLY A 47 -8.33 0.51 -43.05
N ARG A 48 -7.51 1.56 -43.26
CA ARG A 48 -6.23 1.43 -43.97
C ARG A 48 -5.12 0.99 -43.01
N LEU A 49 -5.12 -0.30 -42.69
CA LEU A 49 -4.11 -0.92 -41.84
C LEU A 49 -2.86 -1.25 -42.67
N ASP A 50 -1.74 -0.61 -42.35
CA ASP A 50 -0.43 -0.88 -42.93
C ASP A 50 0.06 -2.30 -42.55
N ALA A 51 1.01 -2.88 -43.30
CA ALA A 51 1.48 -4.25 -43.08
C ALA A 51 2.01 -4.48 -41.63
N ARG A 52 2.61 -3.45 -41.03
CA ARG A 52 3.04 -3.44 -39.62
C ARG A 52 1.87 -3.50 -38.64
N ALA A 53 0.73 -2.88 -38.97
CA ALA A 53 -0.47 -2.91 -38.14
C ALA A 53 -1.12 -4.30 -38.17
N TRP A 54 -1.14 -4.97 -39.33
CA TRP A 54 -1.61 -6.36 -39.46
C TRP A 54 -0.74 -7.35 -38.68
N ILE A 55 0.58 -7.20 -38.71
CA ILE A 55 1.51 -8.04 -37.92
C ILE A 55 1.28 -7.82 -36.42
N THR A 56 1.13 -6.56 -36.00
CA THR A 56 0.86 -6.22 -34.59
C THR A 56 -0.48 -6.82 -34.14
N LEU A 57 -1.52 -6.74 -34.98
CA LEU A 57 -2.84 -7.32 -34.73
C LEU A 57 -2.78 -8.85 -34.65
N ALA A 58 -2.03 -9.50 -35.55
CA ALA A 58 -1.86 -10.94 -35.57
C ALA A 58 -1.12 -11.44 -34.32
N VAL A 59 -0.06 -10.75 -33.89
CA VAL A 59 0.69 -11.09 -32.67
C VAL A 59 -0.19 -10.91 -31.43
N ILE A 60 -0.92 -9.78 -31.32
CA ILE A 60 -1.86 -9.55 -30.21
C ILE A 60 -2.96 -10.62 -30.20
N GLY A 61 -3.52 -10.95 -31.36
CA GLY A 61 -4.54 -11.99 -31.51
C GLY A 61 -4.03 -13.39 -31.14
N ALA A 62 -2.81 -13.74 -31.55
CA ALA A 62 -2.19 -15.02 -31.23
C ALA A 62 -1.88 -15.16 -29.74
N VAL A 63 -1.30 -14.13 -29.12
CA VAL A 63 -1.08 -14.07 -27.66
C VAL A 63 -2.41 -14.17 -26.92
N PHE A 64 -3.45 -13.48 -27.40
CA PHE A 64 -4.80 -13.59 -26.85
C PHE A 64 -5.37 -15.00 -26.92
N ALA A 65 -5.30 -15.65 -28.08
CA ALA A 65 -5.79 -17.02 -28.28
C ALA A 65 -5.05 -17.98 -27.34
N ALA A 66 -3.74 -17.83 -27.19
CA ALA A 66 -2.93 -18.64 -26.28
C ALA A 66 -3.33 -18.44 -24.81
N VAL A 67 -3.47 -17.19 -24.34
CA VAL A 67 -3.81 -16.87 -22.94
C VAL A 67 -5.25 -17.30 -22.60
N THR A 68 -6.20 -17.10 -23.50
CA THR A 68 -7.61 -17.48 -23.29
C THR A 68 -7.78 -18.99 -23.28
N THR A 69 -7.10 -19.67 -24.21
CA THR A 69 -7.08 -21.13 -24.23
C THR A 69 -6.46 -21.67 -22.94
N ALA A 70 -5.33 -21.11 -22.49
CA ALA A 70 -4.73 -21.47 -21.21
C ALA A 70 -5.67 -21.20 -20.01
N GLY A 71 -6.36 -20.06 -19.99
CA GLY A 71 -7.33 -19.69 -18.94
C GLY A 71 -8.56 -20.61 -18.91
N VAL A 72 -9.12 -20.93 -20.06
CA VAL A 72 -10.26 -21.86 -20.19
C VAL A 72 -9.86 -23.28 -19.79
N ILE A 73 -8.67 -23.76 -20.19
CA ILE A 73 -8.18 -25.06 -19.76
C ILE A 73 -7.96 -25.08 -18.23
N THR A 74 -7.41 -23.99 -17.66
CA THR A 74 -7.22 -23.86 -16.21
C THR A 74 -8.56 -23.86 -15.47
N TRP A 75 -9.56 -23.09 -15.94
CA TRP A 75 -10.91 -23.08 -15.37
C TRP A 75 -11.55 -24.48 -15.42
N ARG A 76 -11.50 -25.17 -16.57
CA ARG A 76 -12.07 -26.53 -16.72
C ARG A 76 -11.41 -27.56 -15.79
N ARG A 77 -10.14 -27.35 -15.42
CA ARG A 77 -9.38 -28.28 -14.56
C ARG A 77 -9.40 -27.90 -13.09
N THR A 78 -9.89 -26.72 -12.73
CA THR A 78 -9.93 -26.29 -11.33
C THR A 78 -11.18 -26.83 -10.66
N ARG A 79 -11.00 -27.61 -9.59
CA ARG A 79 -12.10 -28.19 -8.80
C ARG A 79 -11.86 -27.90 -7.34
N TYR A 80 -12.92 -27.60 -6.60
CA TYR A 80 -12.86 -27.38 -5.16
C TYR A 80 -13.76 -28.37 -4.41
N ARG A 81 -13.34 -28.74 -3.20
CA ARG A 81 -14.12 -29.54 -2.26
C ARG A 81 -14.04 -28.91 -0.87
N VAL A 82 -15.19 -28.78 -0.21
CA VAL A 82 -15.28 -28.35 1.18
C VAL A 82 -15.60 -29.59 2.01
N THR A 83 -14.60 -30.12 2.72
CA THR A 83 -14.75 -31.26 3.64
C THR A 83 -14.96 -30.72 5.06
N ALA A 84 -15.41 -31.56 6.01
CA ALA A 84 -15.63 -31.18 7.41
C ALA A 84 -14.41 -30.55 8.11
N ASP A 85 -13.18 -30.91 7.70
CA ASP A 85 -11.94 -30.46 8.33
C ASP A 85 -11.01 -29.61 7.44
N ALA A 86 -11.23 -29.55 6.12
CA ALA A 86 -10.34 -28.84 5.19
C ALA A 86 -11.06 -28.37 3.91
N ILE A 87 -10.59 -27.23 3.36
CA ILE A 87 -10.87 -26.80 1.99
C ILE A 87 -9.75 -27.33 1.09
N GLU A 88 -10.12 -28.15 0.11
CA GLU A 88 -9.19 -28.69 -0.86
C GLU A 88 -9.41 -28.03 -2.23
N LEU A 89 -8.36 -27.40 -2.75
CA LEU A 89 -8.32 -26.88 -4.11
C LEU A 89 -7.40 -27.75 -4.96
N ARG A 90 -7.90 -28.20 -6.11
CA ARG A 90 -7.09 -28.86 -7.13
C ARG A 90 -6.93 -27.91 -8.30
N THR A 91 -5.69 -27.48 -8.56
CA THR A 91 -5.33 -26.60 -9.68
C THR A 91 -4.14 -27.18 -10.43
N GLY A 92 -4.14 -27.10 -11.77
CA GLY A 92 -3.00 -27.55 -12.57
C GLY A 92 -3.27 -27.64 -14.07
N LEU A 93 -2.37 -27.04 -14.87
CA LEU A 93 -2.36 -27.15 -16.34
C LEU A 93 -1.48 -28.32 -16.81
N PHE A 94 -0.27 -28.43 -16.25
CA PHE A 94 0.70 -29.51 -16.54
C PHE A 94 1.11 -30.29 -15.28
N THR A 95 1.29 -29.60 -14.15
CA THR A 95 1.56 -30.19 -12.84
C THR A 95 0.32 -30.11 -11.96
N ARG A 96 -0.07 -31.22 -11.33
CA ARG A 96 -1.23 -31.28 -10.42
C ARG A 96 -0.81 -30.72 -9.06
N SER A 97 -1.38 -29.60 -8.64
CA SER A 97 -1.23 -29.07 -7.28
C SER A 97 -2.53 -29.29 -6.52
N VAL A 98 -2.46 -30.09 -5.45
CA VAL A 98 -3.55 -30.24 -4.49
C VAL A 98 -3.16 -29.42 -3.26
N ARG A 99 -3.93 -28.39 -2.94
CA ARG A 99 -3.74 -27.59 -1.73
C ARG A 99 -4.89 -27.86 -0.78
N ALA A 100 -4.59 -28.51 0.33
CA ALA A 100 -5.53 -28.75 1.41
C ALA A 100 -5.24 -27.76 2.53
N ILE A 101 -6.22 -26.93 2.85
CA ILE A 101 -6.14 -25.98 3.95
C ILE A 101 -7.12 -26.43 5.04
N PRO A 102 -6.63 -26.83 6.23
CA PRO A 102 -7.50 -27.18 7.33
C PRO A 102 -8.38 -25.99 7.75
N LEU A 103 -9.67 -26.23 7.97
CA LEU A 103 -10.66 -25.21 8.31
C LEU A 103 -10.33 -24.48 9.62
N HIS A 104 -9.68 -25.15 10.58
CA HIS A 104 -9.18 -24.53 11.81
C HIS A 104 -8.05 -23.51 11.59
N ARG A 105 -7.42 -23.50 10.41
CA ARG A 105 -6.41 -22.50 10.00
C ARG A 105 -7.00 -21.37 9.16
N VAL A 106 -8.22 -21.52 8.64
CA VAL A 106 -8.92 -20.48 7.88
C VAL A 106 -9.49 -19.47 8.87
N ARG A 107 -8.79 -18.34 9.00
CA ARG A 107 -9.09 -17.34 10.03
C ARG A 107 -9.57 -16.02 9.45
N ASN A 108 -9.06 -15.68 8.26
CA ASN A 108 -9.44 -14.47 7.54
C ASN A 108 -10.06 -14.87 6.20
N VAL A 109 -11.23 -14.28 5.91
CA VAL A 109 -11.98 -14.50 4.67
C VAL A 109 -12.25 -13.12 4.08
N ASP A 110 -11.40 -12.75 3.13
CA ASP A 110 -11.47 -11.48 2.44
C ASP A 110 -12.30 -11.66 1.16
N ILE A 111 -13.40 -10.92 1.05
CA ILE A 111 -14.20 -10.89 -0.18
C ILE A 111 -13.76 -9.66 -0.98
N THR A 112 -13.27 -9.91 -2.18
CA THR A 112 -12.99 -8.87 -3.17
C THR A 112 -13.86 -9.07 -4.40
N ALA A 113 -14.50 -8.01 -4.87
CA ALA A 113 -15.29 -8.07 -6.11
C ALA A 113 -15.04 -6.82 -6.94
N ASN A 114 -14.46 -6.99 -8.13
CA ASN A 114 -14.26 -5.91 -9.11
C ASN A 114 -15.59 -5.56 -9.79
N LEU A 115 -15.68 -4.39 -10.45
CA LEU A 115 -16.91 -3.91 -11.10
C LEU A 115 -17.56 -4.95 -12.03
N VAL A 116 -16.75 -5.61 -12.83
CA VAL A 116 -17.21 -6.62 -13.80
C VAL A 116 -17.68 -7.89 -13.10
N GLN A 117 -16.97 -8.32 -12.06
CA GLN A 117 -17.40 -9.42 -11.20
C GLN A 117 -18.74 -9.07 -10.54
N ARG A 118 -18.93 -7.83 -10.09
CA ARG A 118 -20.19 -7.37 -9.49
C ARG A 118 -21.35 -7.36 -10.48
N LEU A 119 -21.12 -6.90 -11.71
CA LEU A 119 -22.09 -6.95 -12.82
C LEU A 119 -22.47 -8.40 -13.17
N LEU A 120 -21.50 -9.32 -13.14
CA LEU A 120 -21.72 -10.75 -13.42
C LEU A 120 -22.21 -11.55 -12.20
N GLY A 121 -22.34 -10.91 -11.04
CA GLY A 121 -22.78 -11.54 -9.79
C GLY A 121 -21.73 -12.46 -9.14
N LEU A 122 -20.45 -12.25 -9.42
CA LEU A 122 -19.29 -13.01 -8.93
C LEU A 122 -18.54 -12.25 -7.84
N ALA A 123 -17.88 -12.98 -6.96
CA ALA A 123 -16.93 -12.46 -5.96
C ALA A 123 -15.74 -13.41 -5.82
N VAL A 124 -14.56 -12.86 -5.58
CA VAL A 124 -13.36 -13.63 -5.24
C VAL A 124 -13.30 -13.75 -3.73
N LEU A 125 -13.23 -14.98 -3.23
CA LEU A 125 -13.06 -15.28 -1.83
C LEU A 125 -11.60 -15.64 -1.58
N ARG A 126 -10.86 -14.81 -0.85
CA ARG A 126 -9.51 -15.12 -0.41
C ARG A 126 -9.55 -15.60 1.02
N ALA A 127 -9.24 -16.87 1.23
CA ALA A 127 -9.11 -17.49 2.54
C ALA A 127 -7.61 -17.59 2.88
N GLY A 128 -7.17 -16.80 3.84
CA GLY A 128 -5.78 -16.80 4.30
C GLY A 128 -5.60 -17.73 5.50
N THR A 129 -4.66 -18.69 5.39
CA THR A 129 -4.11 -19.39 6.55
C THR A 129 -3.00 -18.56 7.14
N GLY A 130 -2.91 -18.47 8.46
CA GLY A 130 -2.03 -17.52 9.15
C GLY A 130 -0.52 -17.66 9.01
N GLY A 131 -0.01 -18.42 8.03
CA GLY A 131 1.41 -18.50 7.73
C GLY A 131 1.78 -17.54 6.60
N GLY A 132 2.61 -16.53 6.90
CA GLY A 132 3.20 -15.66 5.88
C GLY A 132 4.12 -16.45 4.96
N GLY A 133 3.64 -16.71 3.74
CA GLY A 133 4.40 -17.36 2.68
C GLY A 133 3.50 -17.62 1.47
N GLN A 134 4.07 -17.67 0.27
CA GLN A 134 3.37 -17.86 -1.02
C GLN A 134 2.49 -19.14 -1.11
N GLY A 135 2.50 -20.01 -0.08
CA GLY A 135 1.65 -21.20 0.04
C GLY A 135 0.47 -21.08 1.02
N GLY A 136 0.31 -19.96 1.74
CA GLY A 136 -0.66 -19.80 2.82
C GLY A 136 -2.01 -19.15 2.44
N GLU A 137 -2.12 -18.54 1.26
CA GLU A 137 -3.33 -17.86 0.78
C GLU A 137 -4.03 -18.71 -0.29
N LEU A 138 -5.30 -19.05 -0.05
CA LEU A 138 -6.15 -19.71 -1.03
C LEU A 138 -7.13 -18.68 -1.59
N SER A 139 -6.86 -18.22 -2.81
CA SER A 139 -7.85 -17.48 -3.59
C SER A 139 -8.77 -18.48 -4.28
N LEU A 140 -10.01 -18.56 -3.80
CA LEU A 140 -11.11 -19.14 -4.58
C LEU A 140 -11.62 -18.03 -5.49
N ASP A 141 -11.11 -18.02 -6.72
CA ASP A 141 -11.54 -17.09 -7.75
C ASP A 141 -12.99 -17.40 -8.16
N ALA A 142 -13.84 -16.36 -8.20
CA ALA A 142 -15.17 -16.39 -8.84
C ALA A 142 -16.20 -17.42 -8.28
N LEU A 143 -16.60 -17.20 -7.03
CA LEU A 143 -17.84 -17.76 -6.47
C LEU A 143 -19.03 -16.84 -6.79
N ALA A 144 -20.21 -17.39 -7.05
CA ALA A 144 -21.44 -16.61 -7.15
C ALA A 144 -21.67 -15.85 -5.83
N ARG A 145 -21.97 -14.54 -5.87
CA ARG A 145 -22.12 -13.67 -4.69
C ARG A 145 -23.01 -14.25 -3.57
N PRO A 146 -24.20 -14.82 -3.83
CA PRO A 146 -25.00 -15.44 -2.77
C PRO A 146 -24.35 -16.71 -2.20
N GLU A 147 -23.61 -17.47 -3.01
CA GLU A 147 -22.86 -18.65 -2.56
C GLU A 147 -21.62 -18.23 -1.75
N ALA A 148 -20.90 -17.19 -2.15
CA ALA A 148 -19.78 -16.61 -1.39
C ALA A 148 -20.23 -16.07 -0.03
N VAL A 149 -21.41 -15.42 0.05
CA VAL A 149 -21.99 -14.95 1.30
C VAL A 149 -22.45 -16.13 2.18
N ARG A 150 -23.06 -17.17 1.59
CA ARG A 150 -23.42 -18.41 2.31
C ARG A 150 -22.21 -19.15 2.83
N LEU A 151 -21.20 -19.40 1.99
CA LEU A 151 -19.92 -20.01 2.37
C LEU A 151 -19.24 -19.21 3.48
N ARG A 152 -19.23 -17.88 3.37
CA ARG A 152 -18.70 -17.03 4.46
C ARG A 152 -19.51 -17.20 5.74
N ALA A 153 -20.83 -17.15 5.68
CA ALA A 153 -21.68 -17.32 6.87
C ALA A 153 -21.50 -18.71 7.50
N GLU A 154 -21.35 -19.75 6.67
CA GLU A 154 -21.14 -21.13 7.08
C GLU A 154 -19.74 -21.35 7.68
N LEU A 155 -18.71 -20.73 7.10
CA LEU A 155 -17.34 -20.73 7.63
C LEU A 155 -17.24 -19.94 8.94
N LEU A 156 -17.90 -18.79 9.06
CA LEU A 156 -17.93 -17.98 10.28
C LEU A 156 -18.74 -18.65 11.40
N ALA A 157 -19.91 -19.23 11.07
CA ALA A 157 -20.73 -19.95 12.03
C ALA A 157 -20.01 -21.18 12.59
N ARG A 158 -19.23 -21.90 11.76
CA ARG A 158 -18.40 -23.03 12.20
C ARG A 158 -17.12 -22.61 12.92
N ALA A 159 -16.62 -21.40 12.66
CA ALA A 159 -15.50 -20.81 13.40
C ALA A 159 -15.90 -20.24 14.78
N GLY A 160 -17.19 -20.29 15.15
CA GLY A 160 -17.66 -19.82 16.46
C GLY A 160 -17.76 -18.29 16.58
N ALA A 161 -17.78 -17.56 15.46
CA ALA A 161 -17.93 -16.11 15.41
C ALA A 161 -19.38 -15.69 15.73
N GLY A 162 -19.69 -15.48 17.01
CA GLY A 162 -21.02 -15.12 17.49
C GLY A 162 -21.31 -13.63 17.29
N ARG A 163 -22.24 -13.29 16.38
CA ARG A 163 -22.76 -11.92 16.13
C ARG A 163 -23.01 -11.16 17.44
N THR A 164 -22.02 -10.40 17.86
CA THR A 164 -22.13 -9.39 18.91
C THR A 164 -22.24 -8.02 18.25
N ASP A 165 -22.98 -7.12 18.89
CA ASP A 165 -23.14 -5.75 18.41
C ASP A 165 -21.87 -4.97 18.77
N ASP A 166 -20.83 -5.17 17.97
CA ASP A 166 -19.49 -4.67 18.24
C ASP A 166 -19.35 -3.16 18.02
N PRO A 167 -18.43 -2.50 18.75
CA PRO A 167 -18.21 -1.06 18.62
C PRO A 167 -17.64 -0.70 17.23
N VAL A 168 -18.38 0.13 16.50
CA VAL A 168 -17.93 0.75 15.26
C VAL A 168 -16.94 1.86 15.60
N LEU A 169 -15.68 1.68 15.21
CA LEU A 169 -14.62 2.65 15.49
C LEU A 169 -14.67 3.86 14.55
N ALA A 170 -15.01 3.64 13.28
CA ALA A 170 -15.12 4.70 12.28
C ALA A 170 -16.03 4.31 11.11
N THR A 171 -16.84 5.25 10.64
CA THR A 171 -17.71 5.11 9.44
C THR A 171 -17.25 6.07 8.34
N ALA A 172 -17.81 6.00 7.13
CA ALA A 172 -17.52 6.96 6.08
C ALA A 172 -18.09 8.35 6.45
N ASP A 173 -17.27 9.39 6.34
CA ASP A 173 -17.68 10.79 6.52
C ASP A 173 -17.25 11.60 5.30
N LEU A 174 -18.18 12.38 4.73
CA LEU A 174 -17.96 13.28 3.60
C LEU A 174 -16.96 14.37 3.94
N ARG A 175 -16.85 14.77 5.21
CA ARG A 175 -15.85 15.76 5.66
C ARG A 175 -14.41 15.33 5.38
N ARG A 176 -14.17 14.03 5.18
CA ARG A 176 -12.83 13.51 4.84
C ARG A 176 -12.40 13.83 3.41
N LEU A 177 -13.33 14.14 2.50
CA LEU A 177 -13.01 14.49 1.12
C LEU A 177 -12.06 15.69 1.02
N ARG A 178 -12.07 16.60 2.01
CA ARG A 178 -11.12 17.73 2.09
C ARG A 178 -9.65 17.30 2.17
N TYR A 179 -9.39 16.10 2.65
CA TYR A 179 -8.04 15.55 2.79
C TYR A 179 -7.58 14.79 1.54
N ALA A 180 -8.48 14.49 0.60
CA ALA A 180 -8.13 13.76 -0.61
C ALA A 180 -7.09 14.49 -1.47
N PRO A 181 -7.20 15.81 -1.75
CA PRO A 181 -6.18 16.53 -2.52
C PRO A 181 -4.83 16.66 -1.79
N LEU A 182 -4.81 16.48 -0.47
CA LEU A 182 -3.60 16.53 0.33
C LEU A 182 -2.83 15.21 0.34
N THR A 183 -3.38 14.17 -0.30
CA THR A 183 -2.57 13.01 -0.63
C THR A 183 -1.60 13.40 -1.76
N PHE A 184 -0.32 13.02 -1.61
CA PHE A 184 0.78 13.34 -2.54
C PHE A 184 0.51 12.94 -4.01
N TRP A 185 -0.58 12.22 -4.25
CA TRP A 185 -1.04 11.70 -5.53
C TRP A 185 -1.69 12.73 -6.46
N VAL A 186 -2.01 13.95 -6.03
CA VAL A 186 -2.63 14.95 -6.93
C VAL A 186 -1.74 15.25 -8.14
N VAL A 187 -0.48 15.61 -7.90
CA VAL A 187 0.42 16.02 -8.99
C VAL A 187 0.85 14.81 -9.81
N GLY A 188 1.35 13.76 -9.16
CA GLY A 188 1.77 12.53 -9.84
C GLY A 188 0.63 11.81 -10.56
N GLY A 189 -0.58 11.80 -9.98
CA GLY A 189 -1.77 11.21 -10.56
C GLY A 189 -2.27 11.97 -11.79
N VAL A 190 -2.20 13.30 -11.81
CA VAL A 190 -2.51 14.07 -13.02
C VAL A 190 -1.52 13.77 -14.13
N PHE A 191 -0.23 13.76 -13.86
CA PHE A 191 0.76 13.41 -14.88
C PHE A 191 0.61 11.95 -15.35
N ALA A 192 0.29 11.02 -14.46
CA ALA A 192 0.03 9.63 -14.82
C ALA A 192 -1.25 9.49 -15.66
N ALA A 193 -2.34 10.17 -15.29
CA ALA A 193 -3.59 10.18 -16.03
C ALA A 193 -3.41 10.87 -17.40
N ALA A 194 -2.74 12.03 -17.42
CA ALA A 194 -2.40 12.74 -18.64
C ALA A 194 -1.49 11.88 -19.54
N GLY A 195 -0.51 11.18 -18.98
CA GLY A 195 0.36 10.24 -19.70
C GLY A 195 -0.38 9.00 -20.21
N ALA A 196 -1.37 8.49 -19.47
CA ALA A 196 -2.23 7.41 -19.92
C ALA A 196 -3.14 7.86 -21.07
N VAL A 197 -3.78 9.03 -20.94
CA VAL A 197 -4.55 9.67 -22.00
C VAL A 197 -3.66 9.96 -23.21
N TRP A 198 -2.44 10.45 -22.99
CA TRP A 198 -1.44 10.68 -24.01
C TRP A 198 -1.16 9.41 -24.82
N ARG A 199 -0.85 8.33 -24.12
CA ARG A 199 -0.55 7.03 -24.71
C ARG A 199 -1.71 6.47 -25.52
N VAL A 200 -2.94 6.71 -25.06
CA VAL A 200 -4.16 6.34 -25.79
C VAL A 200 -4.33 7.21 -27.03
N LEU A 201 -4.26 8.53 -26.90
CA LEU A 201 -4.41 9.48 -28.02
C LEU A 201 -3.36 9.26 -29.13
N ASP A 202 -2.10 9.04 -28.73
CA ASP A 202 -1.00 8.73 -29.64
C ASP A 202 -1.23 7.37 -30.34
N GLY A 203 -1.74 6.37 -29.62
CA GLY A 203 -2.15 5.08 -30.20
C GLY A 203 -3.32 5.16 -31.20
N ILE A 204 -4.08 6.26 -31.18
CA ILE A 204 -5.18 6.56 -32.11
C ILE A 204 -4.69 7.41 -33.29
N GLY A 205 -3.42 7.85 -33.29
CA GLY A 205 -2.87 8.77 -34.28
C GLY A 205 -3.36 10.21 -34.13
N VAL A 206 -4.07 10.51 -33.04
CA VAL A 206 -4.53 11.86 -32.70
C VAL A 206 -3.39 12.54 -31.95
N GLN A 207 -2.58 13.30 -32.68
CA GLN A 207 -1.60 14.18 -32.06
C GLN A 207 -2.36 15.32 -31.32
N PRO A 208 -2.35 15.37 -29.98
CA PRO A 208 -3.19 16.31 -29.23
C PRO A 208 -2.90 17.78 -29.58
N TRP A 209 -1.65 18.08 -29.92
CA TRP A 209 -1.21 19.41 -30.39
C TRP A 209 -1.71 19.79 -31.79
N ARG A 210 -2.19 18.83 -32.60
CA ARG A 210 -2.82 19.12 -33.89
C ARG A 210 -4.34 19.34 -33.79
N ILE A 211 -4.94 19.05 -32.63
CA ILE A 211 -6.35 19.34 -32.38
C ILE A 211 -6.52 20.87 -32.43
N GLY A 212 -7.40 21.36 -33.32
CA GLY A 212 -7.52 22.78 -33.61
C GLY A 212 -7.80 23.68 -32.40
N PHE A 213 -8.42 23.14 -31.34
CA PHE A 213 -8.60 23.83 -30.06
C PHE A 213 -7.31 23.93 -29.25
N VAL A 214 -6.54 22.83 -29.13
CA VAL A 214 -5.28 22.79 -28.39
C VAL A 214 -4.20 23.60 -29.12
N ARG A 215 -4.15 23.52 -30.45
CA ARG A 215 -3.25 24.32 -31.29
C ARG A 215 -3.56 25.81 -31.16
N ARG A 216 -4.84 26.22 -31.29
CA ARG A 216 -5.26 27.62 -31.07
C ARG A 216 -4.92 28.08 -29.66
N ALA A 217 -5.19 27.26 -28.64
CA ALA A 217 -4.75 27.57 -27.28
C ALA A 217 -3.22 27.70 -27.22
N PHE A 218 -2.42 26.82 -27.82
CA PHE A 218 -0.96 26.93 -27.77
C PHE A 218 -0.41 28.14 -28.53
N GLU A 219 -0.98 28.48 -29.69
CA GLU A 219 -0.61 29.62 -30.53
C GLU A 219 -1.02 30.95 -29.88
N ASP A 220 -2.24 31.05 -29.36
CA ASP A 220 -2.73 32.24 -28.65
C ASP A 220 -2.00 32.43 -27.29
N PHE A 221 -1.66 31.33 -26.60
CA PHE A 221 -0.96 31.34 -25.31
C PHE A 221 0.56 31.58 -25.44
N GLY A 222 1.17 31.18 -26.56
CA GLY A 222 2.62 31.27 -26.78
C GLY A 222 3.13 32.67 -27.05
N HIS A 223 2.29 33.56 -27.59
CA HIS A 223 2.74 34.85 -28.12
C HIS A 223 2.43 36.09 -27.25
N SER A 224 1.49 36.03 -26.29
CA SER A 224 0.93 37.26 -25.71
C SER A 224 1.20 37.49 -24.21
N ALA A 225 1.36 36.45 -23.36
CA ALA A 225 1.68 36.64 -21.94
C ALA A 225 2.14 35.35 -21.21
N LEU A 226 3.39 34.90 -21.43
CA LEU A 226 3.95 33.72 -20.73
C LEU A 226 3.82 33.78 -19.20
N TRP A 227 3.85 34.97 -18.61
CA TRP A 227 3.71 35.21 -17.18
C TRP A 227 2.29 34.99 -16.62
N LEU A 228 1.24 35.07 -17.46
CA LEU A 228 -0.13 34.73 -17.08
C LEU A 228 -0.49 33.29 -17.43
N THR A 229 0.02 32.80 -18.56
CA THR A 229 -0.34 31.49 -19.08
C THR A 229 0.26 30.35 -18.26
N ILE A 230 1.52 30.49 -17.81
CA ILE A 230 2.16 29.46 -16.98
C ILE A 230 1.42 29.28 -15.64
N PRO A 231 1.10 30.35 -14.86
CA PRO A 231 0.31 30.20 -13.64
C PRO A 231 -1.10 29.66 -13.87
N LEU A 232 -1.78 30.12 -14.93
CA LEU A 232 -3.13 29.67 -15.24
C LEU A 232 -3.18 28.19 -15.63
N ALA A 233 -2.23 27.74 -16.45
CA ALA A 233 -2.09 26.34 -16.82
C ALA A 233 -1.77 25.48 -15.59
N LEU A 234 -0.86 25.95 -14.72
CA LEU A 234 -0.54 25.26 -13.46
C LEU A 234 -1.77 25.15 -12.54
N LEU A 235 -2.57 26.22 -12.45
CA LEU A 235 -3.81 26.25 -11.67
C LEU A 235 -4.86 25.27 -12.24
N ALA A 236 -5.03 25.23 -13.57
CA ALA A 236 -5.95 24.30 -14.22
C ALA A 236 -5.53 22.84 -14.02
N VAL A 237 -4.24 22.52 -14.19
CA VAL A 237 -3.68 21.18 -13.94
C VAL A 237 -3.87 20.78 -12.47
N THR A 238 -3.64 21.70 -11.55
CA THR A 238 -3.82 21.46 -10.11
C THR A 238 -5.29 21.23 -9.77
N ALA A 239 -6.21 22.05 -10.30
CA ALA A 239 -7.64 21.91 -10.09
C ALA A 239 -8.18 20.57 -10.63
N LEU A 240 -7.77 20.18 -11.84
CA LEU A 240 -8.11 18.88 -12.43
C LEU A 240 -7.59 17.73 -11.56
N GLY A 241 -6.38 17.86 -11.02
CA GLY A 241 -5.82 16.89 -10.09
C GLY A 241 -6.55 16.77 -8.78
N CYS A 242 -7.00 17.88 -8.21
CA CYS A 242 -7.84 17.88 -7.03
C CYS A 242 -9.15 17.11 -7.28
N VAL A 243 -9.81 17.36 -8.42
CA VAL A 243 -11.03 16.64 -8.82
C VAL A 243 -10.75 15.14 -8.98
N GLY A 244 -9.69 14.77 -9.68
CA GLY A 244 -9.28 13.37 -9.86
C GLY A 244 -8.96 12.67 -8.54
N ALA A 245 -8.24 13.34 -7.63
CA ALA A 245 -7.92 12.78 -6.32
C ALA A 245 -9.16 12.59 -5.44
N VAL A 246 -10.12 13.53 -5.48
CA VAL A 246 -11.41 13.39 -4.78
C VAL A 246 -12.21 12.21 -5.34
N ALA A 247 -12.26 12.06 -6.67
CA ALA A 247 -12.95 10.94 -7.32
C ALA A 247 -12.32 9.59 -6.95
N LEU A 248 -10.99 9.46 -7.05
CA LEU A 248 -10.27 8.24 -6.67
C LEU A 248 -10.41 7.93 -5.18
N TYR A 249 -10.36 8.95 -4.32
CA TYR A 249 -10.58 8.77 -2.89
C TYR A 249 -12.00 8.27 -2.61
N ALA A 250 -13.01 8.91 -3.20
CA ALA A 250 -14.41 8.51 -3.06
C ALA A 250 -14.63 7.09 -3.58
N GLU A 251 -14.04 6.73 -4.71
CA GLU A 251 -14.10 5.39 -5.29
C GLU A 251 -13.47 4.34 -4.38
N ASN A 252 -12.26 4.59 -3.88
CA ASN A 252 -11.51 3.64 -3.07
C ASN A 252 -12.11 3.49 -1.65
N TRP A 253 -12.62 4.57 -1.06
CA TRP A 253 -13.09 4.60 0.33
C TRP A 253 -14.61 4.67 0.49
N TRP A 254 -15.36 4.38 -0.58
CA TRP A 254 -16.82 4.34 -0.52
C TRP A 254 -17.33 3.34 0.50
N ASN A 255 -18.38 3.71 1.23
CA ASN A 255 -19.00 2.89 2.27
C ASN A 255 -17.98 2.30 3.26
N TYR A 256 -16.95 3.09 3.58
CA TYR A 256 -15.92 2.72 4.54
C TYR A 256 -16.55 2.45 5.91
N ARG A 257 -16.20 1.30 6.51
CA ARG A 257 -16.58 0.94 7.87
C ARG A 257 -15.43 0.19 8.54
N LEU A 258 -15.10 0.64 9.74
CA LEU A 258 -14.16 0.02 10.65
C LEU A 258 -14.91 -0.41 11.90
N GLU A 259 -14.94 -1.72 12.14
CA GLU A 259 -15.65 -2.33 13.25
C GLU A 259 -14.80 -3.43 13.86
N TRP A 260 -14.88 -3.59 15.18
CA TRP A 260 -14.50 -4.86 15.78
C TRP A 260 -15.56 -5.91 15.41
N THR A 261 -15.17 -7.17 15.35
CA THR A 261 -16.07 -8.30 15.25
C THR A 261 -15.63 -9.35 16.28
N ASP A 262 -16.54 -9.73 17.17
CA ASP A 262 -16.38 -10.70 18.26
C ASP A 262 -15.25 -10.33 19.23
N ALA A 263 -14.97 -9.03 19.41
CA ALA A 263 -13.82 -8.47 20.16
C ALA A 263 -12.41 -8.99 19.77
N ALA A 264 -12.32 -9.86 18.76
CA ALA A 264 -11.13 -10.61 18.38
C ALA A 264 -10.65 -10.28 16.97
N THR A 265 -11.51 -9.74 16.09
CA THR A 265 -11.14 -9.42 14.71
C THR A 265 -11.48 -7.97 14.38
N LEU A 266 -10.51 -7.22 13.86
CA LEU A 266 -10.70 -5.87 13.35
C LEU A 266 -11.05 -5.98 11.87
N ARG A 267 -12.22 -5.49 11.46
CA ARG A 267 -12.70 -5.57 10.09
C ARG A 267 -12.73 -4.19 9.44
N VAL A 268 -12.06 -4.09 8.29
CA VAL A 268 -12.08 -2.91 7.43
C VAL A 268 -12.85 -3.27 6.16
N ARG A 269 -13.90 -2.52 5.83
CA ARG A 269 -14.64 -2.67 4.57
C ARG A 269 -14.64 -1.35 3.83
N HIS A 270 -14.33 -1.35 2.53
CA HIS A 270 -14.38 -0.15 1.69
C HIS A 270 -14.45 -0.47 0.19
N GLY A 271 -14.87 0.51 -0.62
CA GLY A 271 -14.78 0.52 -2.08
C GLY A 271 -16.11 0.60 -2.83
N LEU A 272 -16.15 1.39 -3.91
CA LEU A 272 -17.33 1.62 -4.76
C LEU A 272 -17.39 0.61 -5.90
N PHE A 273 -16.40 0.61 -6.79
CA PHE A 273 -16.35 -0.30 -7.94
C PHE A 273 -15.75 -1.65 -7.55
N THR A 274 -14.69 -1.60 -6.74
CA THR A 274 -14.02 -2.77 -6.19
C THR A 274 -14.22 -2.81 -4.69
N THR A 275 -15.15 -3.64 -4.21
CA THR A 275 -15.35 -3.78 -2.76
C THR A 275 -14.24 -4.65 -2.18
N ARG A 276 -13.54 -4.16 -1.16
CA ARG A 276 -12.53 -4.88 -0.40
C ARG A 276 -13.00 -5.03 1.04
N SER A 277 -12.78 -6.20 1.60
CA SER A 277 -12.94 -6.46 3.04
C SER A 277 -11.66 -7.09 3.53
N VAL A 278 -11.02 -6.48 4.52
CA VAL A 278 -9.81 -6.99 5.17
C VAL A 278 -10.14 -7.28 6.61
N SER A 279 -9.81 -8.49 7.05
CA SER A 279 -9.95 -8.92 8.44
C SER A 279 -8.58 -9.09 9.09
N ILE A 280 -8.38 -8.48 10.26
CA ILE A 280 -7.13 -8.53 11.02
C ILE A 280 -7.43 -9.07 12.42
N GLU A 281 -6.90 -10.25 12.76
CA GLU A 281 -7.04 -10.80 14.11
C GLU A 281 -6.23 -10.01 15.14
N ARG A 282 -6.79 -9.84 16.33
CA ARG A 282 -6.13 -9.18 17.47
C ARG A 282 -4.81 -9.87 17.85
N ALA A 283 -4.73 -11.19 17.73
CA ALA A 283 -3.50 -11.95 17.98
C ALA A 283 -2.37 -11.64 16.99
N ARG A 284 -2.71 -11.13 15.79
CA ARG A 284 -1.73 -10.74 14.75
C ARG A 284 -1.45 -9.26 14.74
N LEU A 285 -2.31 -8.46 15.35
CA LEU A 285 -2.11 -7.05 15.56
C LEU A 285 -1.01 -6.86 16.62
N ARG A 286 0.16 -6.42 16.18
CA ARG A 286 1.31 -6.13 17.05
C ARG A 286 1.47 -4.64 17.32
N GLY A 287 0.61 -3.79 16.74
CA GLY A 287 0.70 -2.35 16.93
C GLY A 287 -0.08 -1.53 15.91
N VAL A 288 0.11 -0.23 15.97
CA VAL A 288 -0.53 0.75 15.07
C VAL A 288 0.49 1.80 14.64
N ALA A 289 0.43 2.20 13.38
CA ALA A 289 1.27 3.24 12.79
C ALA A 289 0.40 4.42 12.34
N LEU A 290 0.59 5.58 12.99
CA LEU A 290 0.04 6.86 12.60
C LEU A 290 0.94 7.50 11.54
N ARG A 291 0.43 7.72 10.33
CA ARG A 291 1.14 8.38 9.22
C ARG A 291 0.64 9.79 8.99
N GLU A 292 1.58 10.72 8.96
CA GLU A 292 1.38 12.16 8.74
C GLU A 292 2.29 12.61 7.57
N PRO A 293 1.93 12.31 6.30
CA PRO A 293 2.64 12.83 5.12
C PRO A 293 2.64 14.36 5.10
N LEU A 294 3.67 15.01 4.54
CA LEU A 294 3.87 16.47 4.64
C LEU A 294 2.62 17.31 4.33
N LEU A 295 1.99 17.05 3.18
CA LEU A 295 0.80 17.79 2.73
C LEU A 295 -0.40 17.53 3.64
N LEU A 296 -0.61 16.28 4.04
CA LEU A 296 -1.70 15.91 4.94
C LEU A 296 -1.50 16.50 6.34
N ARG A 297 -0.26 16.49 6.84
CA ARG A 297 0.15 17.06 8.12
C ARG A 297 -0.03 18.57 8.13
N ALA A 298 0.30 19.26 7.03
CA ALA A 298 0.05 20.69 6.87
C ALA A 298 -1.45 21.02 6.96
N GLY A 299 -2.31 20.14 6.43
CA GLY A 299 -3.77 20.23 6.60
C GLY A 299 -4.32 19.69 7.93
N GLY A 300 -3.48 19.30 8.88
CA GLY A 300 -3.92 18.73 10.18
C GLY A 300 -4.55 17.34 10.10
N GLY A 301 -4.27 16.60 9.01
CA GLY A 301 -4.74 15.24 8.81
C GLY A 301 -3.68 14.17 9.11
N ALA A 302 -4.13 12.94 9.27
CA ALA A 302 -3.32 11.75 9.42
C ALA A 302 -4.06 10.51 8.87
N SER A 303 -3.32 9.43 8.60
CA SER A 303 -3.88 8.11 8.30
C SER A 303 -3.35 7.07 9.28
N VAL A 304 -4.08 5.98 9.46
CA VAL A 304 -3.74 4.92 10.43
C VAL A 304 -3.55 3.60 9.72
N ARG A 305 -2.46 2.91 10.04
CA ARG A 305 -2.17 1.55 9.55
C ARG A 305 -1.99 0.59 10.71
N ALA A 306 -2.50 -0.62 10.58
CA ALA A 306 -2.26 -1.70 11.53
C ALA A 306 -0.85 -2.28 11.29
N VAL A 307 -0.11 -2.51 12.37
CA VAL A 307 1.10 -3.33 12.33
C VAL A 307 0.67 -4.76 12.55
N ALA A 308 0.40 -5.49 11.46
CA ALA A 308 -0.09 -6.86 11.51
C ALA A 308 0.78 -7.82 10.69
N GLY A 309 0.89 -9.06 11.16
CA GLY A 309 1.57 -10.15 10.46
C GLY A 309 0.63 -10.94 9.56
N GLY A 310 1.19 -11.56 8.51
CA GLY A 310 0.47 -12.50 7.65
C GLY A 310 -0.57 -11.87 6.70
N LEU A 311 -0.34 -10.64 6.25
CA LEU A 311 -1.18 -9.93 5.28
C LEU A 311 -0.67 -10.02 3.83
N GLY A 312 0.18 -11.00 3.53
CA GLY A 312 0.85 -11.18 2.23
C GLY A 312 2.26 -10.60 2.21
N ASP A 313 2.79 -10.38 1.00
CA ASP A 313 4.11 -9.78 0.79
C ASP A 313 4.14 -8.30 1.21
N LYS A 314 5.33 -7.69 1.31
CA LYS A 314 5.53 -6.32 1.83
C LYS A 314 4.62 -5.27 1.19
N GLU A 315 4.48 -5.30 -0.13
CA GLU A 315 3.68 -4.31 -0.85
C GLU A 315 2.18 -4.54 -0.66
N GLU A 316 1.76 -5.81 -0.60
CA GLU A 316 0.39 -6.17 -0.33
C GLU A 316 -0.01 -5.79 1.11
N ASN A 317 0.86 -6.06 2.08
CA ASN A 317 0.68 -5.65 3.47
C ASN A 317 0.51 -4.13 3.59
N ARG A 318 1.30 -3.31 2.88
CA ARG A 318 1.15 -1.84 2.90
C ARG A 318 -0.23 -1.38 2.44
N SER A 319 -0.83 -2.07 1.48
CA SER A 319 -2.16 -1.73 0.95
C SER A 319 -3.29 -2.26 1.84
N ARG A 320 -3.15 -3.47 2.39
CA ARG A 320 -4.18 -4.15 3.20
C ARG A 320 -4.18 -3.71 4.68
N SER A 321 -3.06 -3.22 5.19
CA SER A 321 -2.92 -2.75 6.58
C SER A 321 -3.55 -1.39 6.85
N VAL A 322 -4.08 -0.69 5.84
CA VAL A 322 -4.68 0.63 6.06
C VAL A 322 -6.00 0.49 6.82
N VAL A 323 -5.99 0.98 8.06
CA VAL A 323 -7.14 0.91 8.98
C VAL A 323 -8.01 2.14 8.82
N LEU A 324 -7.42 3.34 8.84
CA LEU A 324 -8.12 4.61 8.66
C LEU A 324 -7.57 5.36 7.44
N PRO A 325 -8.43 5.75 6.48
CA PRO A 325 -8.02 6.65 5.41
C PRO A 325 -7.57 8.03 5.95
N PRO A 326 -6.97 8.88 5.10
CA PRO A 326 -6.70 10.28 5.42
C PRO A 326 -7.90 10.97 6.09
N ALA A 327 -7.75 11.29 7.37
CA ALA A 327 -8.77 11.87 8.23
C ALA A 327 -8.13 12.92 9.15
N SER A 328 -8.93 13.58 10.00
CA SER A 328 -8.39 14.54 10.96
C SER A 328 -7.45 13.86 11.97
N ARG A 329 -6.40 14.54 12.43
CA ARG A 329 -5.46 13.99 13.43
C ARG A 329 -6.17 13.50 14.70
N GLY A 330 -7.16 14.25 15.20
CA GLY A 330 -7.90 13.87 16.41
C GLY A 330 -8.71 12.59 16.23
N GLU A 331 -9.31 12.37 15.05
CA GLU A 331 -10.00 11.11 14.73
C GLU A 331 -9.02 9.95 14.57
N ALA A 332 -7.88 10.17 13.92
CA ALA A 332 -6.84 9.17 13.80
C ALA A 332 -6.32 8.71 15.17
N LEU A 333 -6.15 9.64 16.12
CA LEU A 333 -5.80 9.29 17.51
C LEU A 333 -6.88 8.45 18.19
N ARG A 334 -8.17 8.83 18.07
CA ARG A 334 -9.28 8.02 18.62
C ARG A 334 -9.32 6.60 18.05
N VAL A 335 -9.06 6.45 16.75
CA VAL A 335 -9.00 5.13 16.12
C VAL A 335 -7.78 4.35 16.59
N CYS A 336 -6.61 4.98 16.75
CA CYS A 336 -5.46 4.33 17.37
C CYS A 336 -5.79 3.83 18.78
N ASP A 337 -6.43 4.66 19.61
CA ASP A 337 -6.83 4.31 20.97
C ASP A 337 -7.81 3.13 20.98
N GLY A 338 -8.81 3.15 20.10
CA GLY A 338 -9.79 2.07 19.97
C GLY A 338 -9.25 0.76 19.37
N VAL A 339 -8.19 0.83 18.57
CA VAL A 339 -7.50 -0.35 18.01
C VAL A 339 -6.53 -0.95 19.03
N LEU A 340 -5.81 -0.12 19.77
CA LEU A 340 -4.86 -0.57 20.80
C LEU A 340 -5.56 -0.95 22.10
N GLY A 341 -6.75 -0.40 22.38
CA GLY A 341 -7.44 -0.53 23.66
C GLY A 341 -6.82 0.28 24.80
N GLU A 342 -5.81 1.09 24.51
CA GLU A 342 -5.10 1.96 25.44
C GLU A 342 -4.73 3.28 24.74
N PRO A 343 -4.51 4.39 25.48
CA PRO A 343 -4.16 5.68 24.88
C PRO A 343 -2.83 5.63 24.12
N PHE A 344 -2.87 5.89 22.81
CA PHE A 344 -1.69 5.98 21.94
C PHE A 344 -0.79 7.18 22.29
N ALA A 345 -1.41 8.32 22.61
CA ALA A 345 -0.81 9.56 23.11
C ALA A 345 0.65 9.80 22.65
N PRO A 346 0.88 10.21 21.39
CA PRO A 346 2.21 10.24 20.76
C PRO A 346 3.06 11.47 21.14
N ASP A 347 2.63 12.19 22.16
CA ASP A 347 3.27 13.37 22.70
C ASP A 347 4.06 12.97 23.97
N GLY A 348 5.30 13.46 24.11
CA GLY A 348 6.22 13.06 25.18
C GLY A 348 7.33 12.08 24.77
N LEU A 349 7.63 11.94 23.48
CA LEU A 349 8.79 11.16 23.01
C LEU A 349 10.10 11.86 23.38
N THR A 350 11.13 11.07 23.69
CA THR A 350 12.48 11.56 23.94
C THR A 350 13.03 12.21 22.66
N ALA A 351 13.53 13.44 22.80
CA ALA A 351 14.15 14.14 21.70
C ALA A 351 15.55 13.59 21.43
N HIS A 352 15.92 13.50 20.16
CA HIS A 352 17.24 13.05 19.75
C HIS A 352 18.29 14.16 19.89
N PRO A 353 19.58 13.83 20.07
CA PRO A 353 20.63 14.82 20.30
C PRO A 353 20.86 15.72 19.09
N ARG A 354 21.40 16.94 19.31
CA ARG A 354 21.71 17.90 18.24
C ARG A 354 22.71 17.37 17.21
N ALA A 355 23.51 16.37 17.56
CA ALA A 355 24.36 15.64 16.63
C ALA A 355 23.56 15.02 15.46
N ALA A 356 22.34 14.55 15.72
CA ALA A 356 21.44 14.01 14.68
C ALA A 356 21.00 15.11 13.69
N LEU A 357 20.74 16.32 14.17
CA LEU A 357 20.44 17.48 13.33
C LEU A 357 21.63 17.83 12.43
N ARG A 358 22.83 17.96 13.00
CA ARG A 358 24.05 18.28 12.24
C ARG A 358 24.29 17.24 11.14
N ARG A 359 24.18 15.95 11.46
CA ARG A 359 24.34 14.86 10.48
C ARG A 359 23.35 14.97 9.32
N ARG A 360 22.09 15.28 9.60
CA ARG A 360 21.04 15.42 8.57
C ARG A 360 21.26 16.63 7.68
N VAL A 361 21.63 17.77 8.27
CA VAL A 361 21.99 18.97 7.50
C VAL A 361 23.20 18.67 6.61
N VAL A 362 24.29 18.13 7.16
CA VAL A 362 25.49 17.79 6.37
C VAL A 362 25.15 16.84 5.23
N ARG A 363 24.34 15.79 5.46
CA ARG A 363 23.93 14.86 4.38
C ARG A 363 23.04 15.53 3.34
N ALA A 364 22.10 16.38 3.75
CA ALA A 364 21.23 17.09 2.81
C ALA A 364 22.06 18.01 1.89
N PHE A 365 23.01 18.74 2.45
CA PHE A 365 23.90 19.59 1.66
C PHE A 365 24.86 18.78 0.78
N ALA A 366 25.52 17.76 1.34
CA ALA A 366 26.50 16.95 0.62
C ALA A 366 25.90 16.15 -0.55
N TRP A 367 24.67 15.67 -0.43
CA TRP A 367 24.05 14.82 -1.47
C TRP A 367 23.04 15.54 -2.36
N CYS A 368 22.35 16.58 -1.87
CA CYS A 368 21.27 17.21 -2.63
C CYS A 368 21.60 18.63 -3.12
N VAL A 369 22.48 19.37 -2.43
CA VAL A 369 22.73 20.78 -2.74
C VAL A 369 24.05 20.97 -3.47
N LEU A 370 25.15 20.44 -2.92
CA LEU A 370 26.50 20.65 -3.44
C LEU A 370 26.76 19.95 -4.77
N PRO A 371 26.35 18.70 -5.04
CA PRO A 371 26.67 18.05 -6.31
C PRO A 371 26.06 18.74 -7.54
N PRO A 372 24.75 19.12 -7.54
CA PRO A 372 24.20 19.89 -8.66
C PRO A 372 24.85 21.27 -8.81
N ALA A 373 25.13 21.95 -7.69
CA ALA A 373 25.81 23.25 -7.71
C ALA A 373 27.23 23.14 -8.31
N ALA A 374 28.00 22.12 -7.90
CA ALA A 374 29.34 21.86 -8.41
C ALA A 374 29.31 21.48 -9.90
N ALA A 375 28.36 20.64 -10.33
CA ALA A 375 28.20 20.29 -11.73
C ALA A 375 27.88 21.53 -12.60
N LEU A 376 26.96 22.38 -12.14
CA LEU A 376 26.64 23.65 -12.82
C LEU A 376 27.83 24.61 -12.83
N ALA A 377 28.60 24.67 -11.74
CA ALA A 377 29.77 25.53 -11.65
C ALA A 377 30.91 25.07 -12.58
N VAL A 378 31.17 23.76 -12.64
CA VAL A 378 32.19 23.19 -13.54
C VAL A 378 31.78 23.39 -15.01
N LEU A 379 30.52 23.10 -15.35
CA LEU A 379 30.01 23.37 -16.70
C LEU A 379 30.01 24.86 -17.03
N GLY A 380 29.79 25.72 -16.04
CA GLY A 380 29.85 27.16 -16.23
C GLY A 380 31.25 27.71 -16.46
N ALA A 381 32.24 27.12 -15.81
CA ALA A 381 33.65 27.43 -16.05
C ALA A 381 34.14 26.91 -17.41
N LEU A 382 33.60 25.79 -17.90
CA LEU A 382 34.04 25.14 -19.15
C LEU A 382 33.28 25.61 -20.41
N LEU A 383 31.98 25.88 -20.31
CA LEU A 383 31.13 26.18 -21.47
C LEU A 383 30.61 27.62 -21.49
N THR A 384 29.92 28.06 -20.43
CA THR A 384 29.23 29.37 -20.44
C THR A 384 29.07 29.99 -19.03
N PRO A 385 29.38 31.29 -18.85
CA PRO A 385 29.23 31.98 -17.55
C PRO A 385 27.80 31.96 -16.98
N VAL A 386 26.77 31.81 -17.83
CA VAL A 386 25.36 31.73 -17.42
C VAL A 386 25.12 30.61 -16.40
N LEU A 387 25.82 29.48 -16.53
CA LEU A 387 25.66 28.34 -15.63
C LEU A 387 26.22 28.61 -14.21
N LEU A 388 27.16 29.55 -14.05
CA LEU A 388 27.63 29.99 -12.73
C LEU A 388 26.52 30.75 -11.99
N TYR A 389 25.78 31.61 -12.68
CA TYR A 389 24.61 32.27 -12.11
C TYR A 389 23.50 31.25 -11.78
N CYS A 390 23.31 30.23 -12.61
CA CYS A 390 22.40 29.12 -12.30
C CYS A 390 22.85 28.33 -11.07
N ALA A 391 24.16 28.08 -10.90
CA ALA A 391 24.71 27.41 -9.72
C ALA A 391 24.48 28.24 -8.44
N ALA A 392 24.71 29.55 -8.51
CA ALA A 392 24.45 30.47 -7.41
C ALA A 392 22.94 30.53 -7.08
N GLY A 393 22.08 30.64 -8.09
CA GLY A 393 20.63 30.62 -7.93
C GLY A 393 20.12 29.32 -7.31
N TRP A 394 20.65 28.17 -7.75
CA TRP A 394 20.36 26.88 -7.14
C TRP A 394 20.78 26.82 -5.68
N LEU A 395 21.98 27.30 -5.32
CA LEU A 395 22.42 27.33 -3.92
C LEU A 395 21.49 28.18 -3.04
N VAL A 396 21.12 29.36 -3.51
CA VAL A 396 20.23 30.28 -2.79
C VAL A 396 18.84 29.67 -2.57
N LEU A 397 18.30 28.93 -3.55
CA LEU A 397 16.99 28.31 -3.46
C LEU A 397 17.00 26.97 -2.71
N ALA A 398 17.96 26.10 -3.01
CA ALA A 398 18.01 24.73 -2.49
C ALA A 398 18.53 24.64 -1.06
N ALA A 399 19.47 25.50 -0.64
CA ALA A 399 20.01 25.50 0.72
C ALA A 399 18.95 25.70 1.82
N PRO A 400 18.06 26.71 1.77
CA PRO A 400 17.04 26.89 2.79
C PRO A 400 16.01 25.76 2.79
N VAL A 401 15.65 25.24 1.61
CA VAL A 401 14.73 24.08 1.48
C VAL A 401 15.36 22.83 2.10
N ALA A 402 16.62 22.54 1.79
CA ALA A 402 17.36 21.41 2.35
C ALA A 402 17.50 21.51 3.86
N TYR A 403 17.82 22.69 4.40
CA TYR A 403 17.88 22.92 5.84
C TYR A 403 16.50 22.76 6.50
N GLY A 404 15.45 23.31 5.90
CA GLY A 404 14.07 23.18 6.37
C GLY A 404 13.63 21.72 6.46
N LEU A 405 13.87 20.93 5.40
CA LEU A 405 13.59 19.49 5.37
C LEU A 405 14.44 18.71 6.37
N ALA A 406 15.72 19.07 6.55
CA ALA A 406 16.58 18.44 7.55
C ALA A 406 16.09 18.70 8.99
N ARG A 407 15.67 19.94 9.28
CA ARG A 407 15.09 20.33 10.57
C ARG A 407 13.75 19.64 10.82
N ASP A 408 12.90 19.54 9.80
CA ASP A 408 11.64 18.81 9.89
C ASP A 408 11.88 17.33 10.18
N ALA A 409 12.81 16.71 9.45
CA ALA A 409 13.19 15.31 9.67
C ALA A 409 13.74 15.07 11.09
N TYR A 410 14.45 16.04 11.66
CA TYR A 410 14.95 16.00 13.03
C TYR A 410 13.82 16.13 14.07
N ARG A 411 12.86 17.04 13.87
CA ARG A 411 11.64 17.14 14.70
C ARG A 411 10.74 15.90 14.57
N GLY A 412 10.89 15.18 13.46
CA GLY A 412 10.27 13.90 13.19
C GLY A 412 10.90 12.73 13.96
N LEU A 413 12.04 12.91 14.65
CA LEU A 413 12.66 11.85 15.45
C LEU A 413 12.15 11.86 16.88
N GLY A 414 11.85 10.67 17.38
CA GLY A 414 11.60 10.45 18.79
C GLY A 414 11.38 8.97 19.08
N HIS A 415 11.71 8.56 20.29
CA HIS A 415 11.40 7.23 20.79
C HIS A 415 10.82 7.34 22.20
N GLY A 416 10.23 6.27 22.72
CA GLY A 416 9.70 6.26 24.07
C GLY A 416 9.01 4.96 24.41
N LEU A 417 8.73 4.77 25.70
CA LEU A 417 7.98 3.63 26.21
C LEU A 417 6.71 4.16 26.88
N ARG A 418 5.57 3.54 26.58
CA ARG A 418 4.27 3.86 27.16
C ARG A 418 3.54 2.54 27.44
N GLY A 419 3.49 2.16 28.71
CA GLY A 419 2.93 0.88 29.13
C GLY A 419 3.59 -0.30 28.40
N ARG A 420 2.78 -1.08 27.69
CA ARG A 420 3.22 -2.22 26.88
C ARG A 420 3.76 -1.86 25.50
N PHE A 421 3.70 -0.58 25.10
CA PHE A 421 4.07 -0.16 23.75
C PHE A 421 5.41 0.57 23.71
N LEU A 422 6.21 0.19 22.71
CA LEU A 422 7.35 0.91 22.19
C LEU A 422 6.87 1.93 21.15
N LEU A 423 7.06 3.21 21.43
CA LEU A 423 6.75 4.28 20.51
C LEU A 423 8.01 4.67 19.72
N VAL A 424 7.92 4.61 18.39
CA VAL A 424 9.00 5.02 17.49
C VAL A 424 8.46 6.01 16.48
N ARG A 425 9.13 7.16 16.36
CA ARG A 425 8.76 8.20 15.41
C ARG A 425 9.92 8.49 14.48
N SER A 426 9.65 8.44 13.17
CA SER A 426 10.64 8.76 12.16
C SER A 426 10.01 9.23 10.85
N GLY A 427 10.78 9.94 10.03
CA GLY A 427 10.40 10.30 8.66
C GLY A 427 10.65 11.78 8.33
N THR A 428 10.88 12.04 7.04
CA THR A 428 11.09 13.39 6.49
C THR A 428 9.86 13.83 5.71
N PHE A 429 9.52 13.12 4.63
CA PHE A 429 8.38 13.44 3.76
C PHE A 429 7.04 12.87 4.26
N GLY A 430 7.11 11.92 5.19
CA GLY A 430 5.96 11.49 5.96
C GLY A 430 6.42 11.05 7.32
N ARG A 431 5.92 11.74 8.34
CA ARG A 431 6.20 11.41 9.72
C ARG A 431 5.35 10.22 10.09
N GLU A 432 5.99 9.14 10.49
CA GLU A 432 5.33 7.94 10.94
C GLU A 432 5.62 7.76 12.44
N THR A 433 4.57 7.66 13.24
CA THR A 433 4.65 7.32 14.66
C THR A 433 4.05 5.93 14.85
N VAL A 434 4.86 4.97 15.25
CA VAL A 434 4.46 3.58 15.43
C VAL A 434 4.41 3.28 16.92
N ALA A 435 3.28 2.74 17.39
CA ALA A 435 3.18 2.06 18.67
C ALA A 435 3.23 0.56 18.42
N LEU A 436 4.30 -0.07 18.90
CA LEU A 436 4.57 -1.48 18.74
C LEU A 436 4.51 -2.18 20.10
N ASP A 437 3.83 -3.31 20.20
CA ASP A 437 3.82 -4.14 21.39
C ASP A 437 5.24 -4.66 21.68
N ARG A 438 5.73 -4.42 22.89
CA ARG A 438 7.07 -4.81 23.32
C ARG A 438 7.28 -6.32 23.29
N SER A 439 6.22 -7.10 23.53
CA SER A 439 6.26 -8.57 23.47
C SER A 439 6.43 -9.10 22.04
N ALA A 440 6.17 -8.27 21.02
CA ALA A 440 6.30 -8.63 19.62
C ALA A 440 7.72 -8.43 19.07
N VAL A 441 8.59 -7.73 19.80
CA VAL A 441 9.97 -7.50 19.39
C VAL A 441 10.75 -8.81 19.56
N LEU A 442 11.27 -9.33 18.45
CA LEU A 442 11.99 -10.60 18.40
C LEU A 442 13.50 -10.43 18.52
N ALA A 443 14.03 -9.31 18.00
CA ALA A 443 15.44 -9.02 18.03
C ALA A 443 15.69 -7.51 17.92
N TRP A 444 16.86 -7.09 18.40
CA TRP A 444 17.38 -5.74 18.20
C TRP A 444 18.58 -5.78 17.27
N THR A 445 18.62 -4.87 16.30
CA THR A 445 19.78 -4.68 15.43
C THR A 445 20.30 -3.25 15.58
N PHE A 446 21.55 -3.13 15.99
CA PHE A 446 22.25 -1.85 16.07
C PHE A 446 23.11 -1.68 14.81
N THR A 447 22.87 -0.62 14.06
CA THR A 447 23.65 -0.29 12.87
C THR A 447 24.24 1.09 13.04
N ASP A 448 25.57 1.16 12.97
CA ASP A 448 26.32 2.40 12.86
C ASP A 448 27.12 2.44 11.55
N THR A 449 27.42 3.65 11.09
CA THR A 449 28.37 3.88 9.99
C THR A 449 29.56 4.63 10.56
N PRO A 450 30.74 4.65 9.89
CA PRO A 450 31.91 5.38 10.39
C PRO A 450 31.60 6.84 10.76
N PHE A 451 30.72 7.48 9.99
CA PHE A 451 30.25 8.85 10.25
C PHE A 451 29.27 8.95 11.43
N SER A 452 28.40 7.96 11.65
CA SER A 452 27.49 7.99 12.80
C SER A 452 28.24 7.65 14.10
N ARG A 453 29.20 6.72 14.05
CA ARG A 453 30.09 6.38 15.17
C ARG A 453 30.86 7.59 15.66
N ARG A 454 31.48 8.35 14.75
CA ARG A 454 32.14 9.64 15.07
C ARG A 454 31.21 10.68 15.66
N ALA A 455 29.92 10.62 15.35
CA ALA A 455 28.92 11.54 15.87
C ALA A 455 28.24 11.04 17.18
N GLY A 456 28.63 9.86 17.69
CA GLY A 456 27.99 9.23 18.86
C GLY A 456 26.56 8.75 18.59
N LEU A 457 26.24 8.37 17.35
CA LEU A 457 24.90 8.00 16.91
C LEU A 457 24.83 6.57 16.37
N VAL A 458 23.75 5.88 16.74
CA VAL A 458 23.42 4.54 16.26
C VAL A 458 21.97 4.49 15.76
N THR A 459 21.67 3.57 14.84
CA THR A 459 20.30 3.25 14.46
C THR A 459 19.93 1.92 15.11
N ALA A 460 18.98 1.94 16.04
CA ALA A 460 18.45 0.73 16.66
C ALA A 460 17.19 0.29 15.89
N THR A 461 17.12 -0.98 15.52
CA THR A 461 15.99 -1.56 14.79
C THR A 461 15.33 -2.62 15.65
N ALA A 462 14.06 -2.42 15.99
CA ALA A 462 13.23 -3.44 16.63
C ALA A 462 12.66 -4.34 15.53
N ALA A 463 13.16 -5.58 15.45
CA ALA A 463 12.71 -6.57 14.47
C ALA A 463 11.43 -7.26 14.97
N VAL A 464 10.44 -7.40 14.08
CA VAL A 464 9.10 -7.91 14.41
C VAL A 464 8.63 -8.77 13.26
N ALA A 465 8.02 -9.92 13.56
CA ALA A 465 7.31 -10.75 12.56
C ALA A 465 5.93 -10.16 12.19
N ALA A 466 5.84 -8.85 11.97
CA ALA A 466 4.62 -8.13 11.61
C ALA A 466 4.96 -6.80 10.92
N GLY A 467 4.09 -6.37 9.99
CA GLY A 467 4.27 -5.10 9.27
C GLY A 467 5.42 -5.14 8.25
N GLU A 468 6.41 -4.25 8.42
CA GLU A 468 7.54 -4.07 7.49
C GLU A 468 8.84 -4.77 7.98
N ASP A 469 8.72 -5.86 8.74
CA ASP A 469 9.79 -6.70 9.34
C ASP A 469 10.74 -6.01 10.35
N GLY A 470 10.65 -4.69 10.52
CA GLY A 470 11.38 -3.99 11.57
C GLY A 470 11.17 -2.47 11.58
N TYR A 471 11.16 -1.90 12.78
CA TYR A 471 10.95 -0.47 13.03
C TYR A 471 12.24 0.19 13.50
N ARG A 472 12.71 1.18 12.72
CA ARG A 472 14.03 1.81 12.90
C ARG A 472 13.94 3.09 13.72
N ILE A 473 14.57 3.09 14.89
CA ILE A 473 14.88 4.27 15.69
C ILE A 473 16.17 4.89 15.13
N ARG A 474 16.04 5.92 14.31
CA ARG A 474 17.17 6.54 13.58
C ARG A 474 17.89 7.56 14.45
N ASP A 475 19.22 7.58 14.39
CA ASP A 475 20.08 8.58 15.03
C ASP A 475 19.87 8.68 16.57
N MET A 476 19.76 7.53 17.23
CA MET A 476 19.70 7.44 18.70
C MET A 476 21.10 7.68 19.30
N PRO A 477 21.23 8.29 20.50
CA PRO A 477 22.51 8.34 21.20
C PRO A 477 23.07 6.93 21.43
N ALA A 478 24.34 6.70 21.09
CA ALA A 478 24.95 5.38 21.17
C ALA A 478 25.11 4.88 22.63
N ASP A 479 25.33 5.79 23.56
CA ASP A 479 25.46 5.57 25.00
C ASP A 479 24.16 5.03 25.64
N THR A 480 23.00 5.51 25.19
CA THR A 480 21.70 5.12 25.76
C THR A 480 20.99 4.02 24.96
N ALA A 481 21.45 3.70 23.75
CA ALA A 481 20.75 2.80 22.84
C ALA A 481 20.54 1.38 23.40
N ALA A 482 21.60 0.78 23.95
CA ALA A 482 21.54 -0.58 24.49
C ALA A 482 20.69 -0.63 25.78
N ALA A 483 20.88 0.34 26.69
CA ALA A 483 20.09 0.45 27.91
C ALA A 483 18.59 0.67 27.63
N PHE A 484 18.26 1.48 26.62
CA PHE A 484 16.88 1.68 26.19
C PHE A 484 16.27 0.41 25.60
N ALA A 485 17.02 -0.31 24.75
CA ALA A 485 16.54 -1.56 24.16
C ALA A 485 16.29 -2.63 25.24
N GLU A 486 17.15 -2.73 26.26
CA GLU A 486 16.91 -3.60 27.41
C GLU A 486 15.70 -3.15 28.23
N THR A 487 15.55 -1.84 28.46
CA THR A 487 14.36 -1.31 29.14
C THR A 487 13.09 -1.59 28.34
N ALA A 488 13.17 -1.63 27.00
CA ALA A 488 12.08 -1.94 26.09
C ALA A 488 11.77 -3.45 26.03
N THR A 489 12.77 -4.32 26.10
CA THR A 489 12.61 -5.78 26.12
C THR A 489 13.52 -6.40 27.18
N PRO A 490 13.07 -6.43 28.46
CA PRO A 490 13.89 -6.92 29.56
C PRO A 490 14.30 -8.37 29.33
N GLY A 491 15.56 -8.70 29.61
CA GLY A 491 16.09 -10.06 29.47
C GLY A 491 16.72 -10.37 28.10
N MET A 492 16.51 -9.54 27.08
CA MET A 492 17.00 -9.83 25.72
C MET A 492 18.47 -9.42 25.52
N LEU A 493 18.90 -8.33 26.16
CA LEU A 493 20.24 -7.78 26.00
C LEU A 493 21.05 -7.83 27.29
N THR A 494 20.49 -8.37 28.38
CA THR A 494 21.10 -8.36 29.71
C THR A 494 22.51 -8.94 29.72
N GLU A 495 22.75 -10.04 28.99
CA GLU A 495 24.05 -10.71 28.90
C GLU A 495 25.10 -9.90 28.12
N PHE A 496 24.67 -8.95 27.28
CA PHE A 496 25.53 -8.12 26.45
C PHE A 496 25.76 -6.72 27.03
N LEU A 497 25.16 -6.40 28.18
CA LEU A 497 25.29 -5.09 28.82
C LEU A 497 26.39 -5.09 29.87
N GLU A 498 27.48 -4.38 29.58
CA GLU A 498 28.45 -3.99 30.60
C GLU A 498 27.86 -2.83 31.41
N ARG A 499 27.36 -3.13 32.62
CA ARG A 499 27.01 -2.09 33.59
C ARG A 499 28.32 -1.50 34.10
N GLY A 500 28.71 -0.35 33.56
CA GLY A 500 29.92 0.34 34.01
C GLY A 500 29.90 0.56 35.52
N GLU A 501 30.73 -0.19 36.26
CA GLU A 501 31.08 0.11 37.63
C GLU A 501 31.94 1.37 37.65
N HIS A 502 31.33 2.56 37.62
CA HIS A 502 32.04 3.81 37.85
C HIS A 502 31.20 4.73 38.75
N SER A 503 31.34 4.54 40.07
CA SER A 503 31.54 5.60 41.07
C SER A 503 31.34 5.05 42.49
N ARG A 504 32.42 4.51 43.07
CA ARG A 504 32.72 4.54 44.50
C ARG A 504 34.23 4.41 44.66
N THR A 505 34.91 5.56 44.61
CA THR A 505 36.09 5.95 45.40
C THR A 505 36.38 7.41 45.13
#